data_AF-A0AA96U9G6-F1
#
_entry.id   AF-A0AA96U9G6-F1
#
_cell.length_a   1.000
_cell.length_b   1.000
_cell.length_c   1.000
_cell.angle_alpha   90.00
_cell.angle_beta   90.00
_cell.angle_gamma   90.00
#
_symmetry.space_group_name_H-M   'P 1'
#
loop_
_entity.id
_entity.type
_entity.pdbx_description
1 polymer ?
#
loop_
_entity_poly.entity_id
_entity_poly.type
_entity_poly.pdbx_seq_one_letter_code
_entity_poly.pdbx_strand_id
1 'polypeptide(L)'
;MSNSDGLLVDIASMVESEHSNQMSVTVVVPGAVITGRLAPVALWWERVADVLQSSDHLKPFAALFAPPPGGAPTPPTHLHLHRARILQGDFGLPHTGGMYRIAIEDISAWSVGDLSYSDS
;
A
#
# COMPACT_ATOMS: atom_id res chain seq x y z
N MET A 1 10.08 12.83 16.53
CA MET A 1 9.21 11.84 17.22
C MET A 1 8.57 11.03 16.11
N SER A 2 8.51 9.70 16.24
CA SER A 2 7.77 8.88 15.28
C SER A 2 6.28 9.21 15.44
N ASN A 3 5.63 9.67 14.38
CA ASN A 3 4.19 9.99 14.36
C ASN A 3 3.36 8.75 14.00
N SER A 4 3.88 7.54 14.23
CA SER A 4 3.17 6.31 13.89
C SER A 4 1.93 6.16 14.77
N ASP A 5 0.76 6.24 14.14
CA ASP A 5 -0.52 5.95 14.78
C ASP A 5 -0.58 4.46 15.17
N GLY A 6 -0.68 4.18 16.47
CA GLY A 6 -0.69 2.82 17.00
C GLY A 6 -1.85 1.98 16.49
N LEU A 7 -3.04 2.57 16.30
CA LEU A 7 -4.20 1.84 15.76
C LEU A 7 -3.97 1.46 14.30
N LEU A 8 -3.31 2.33 13.53
CA LEU A 8 -2.97 2.03 12.14
C LEU A 8 -1.93 0.92 12.01
N VAL A 9 -0.97 0.86 12.95
CA VAL A 9 -0.01 -0.26 13.07
C VAL A 9 -0.74 -1.57 13.42
N ASP A 10 -1.69 -1.55 14.34
CA ASP A 10 -2.47 -2.73 14.73
C ASP A 10 -3.33 -3.24 13.55
N ILE A 11 -3.96 -2.33 12.80
CA ILE A 11 -4.70 -2.65 11.58
C ILE A 11 -3.77 -3.31 10.55
N ALA A 12 -2.60 -2.74 10.31
CA ALA A 12 -1.63 -3.31 9.38
C ALA A 12 -1.18 -4.70 9.84
N SER A 13 -0.95 -4.88 11.15
CA SER A 13 -0.55 -6.17 11.73
C SER A 13 -1.64 -7.24 11.54
N MET A 14 -2.91 -6.86 11.69
CA MET A 14 -4.05 -7.75 11.45
C MET A 14 -4.20 -8.13 9.98
N VAL A 15 -3.94 -7.20 9.06
CA VAL A 15 -3.91 -7.49 7.62
C VAL A 15 -2.83 -8.53 7.31
N GLU A 16 -1.63 -8.39 7.89
CA GLU A 16 -0.55 -9.37 7.72
C GLU A 16 -0.93 -10.76 8.29
N SER A 17 -1.55 -10.82 9.47
CA SER A 17 -1.91 -12.11 10.10
C SER A 17 -3.05 -12.83 9.38
N GLU A 18 -4.13 -12.09 9.05
CA GLU A 18 -5.34 -12.65 8.44
C GLU A 18 -5.20 -12.89 6.94
N HIS A 19 -4.09 -12.46 6.33
CA HIS A 19 -3.87 -12.49 4.87
C HIS A 19 -5.02 -11.84 4.07
N SER A 20 -5.69 -10.85 4.68
CA SER A 20 -6.87 -10.20 4.11
C SER A 20 -6.50 -9.02 3.22
N ASN A 21 -7.20 -8.86 2.10
CA ASN A 21 -7.04 -7.71 1.19
C ASN A 21 -8.34 -6.93 0.97
N GLN A 22 -9.30 -7.10 1.89
CA GLN A 22 -10.65 -6.53 1.74
C GLN A 22 -10.75 -5.10 2.26
N MET A 23 -9.87 -4.71 3.20
CA MET A 23 -9.93 -3.42 3.87
C MET A 23 -9.47 -2.30 2.95
N SER A 24 -10.41 -1.45 2.53
CA SER A 24 -10.08 -0.17 1.91
C SER A 24 -9.72 0.85 2.97
N VAL A 25 -8.66 1.61 2.72
CA VAL A 25 -8.24 2.73 3.55
C VAL A 25 -7.92 3.91 2.66
N THR A 26 -8.25 5.11 3.13
CA THR A 26 -7.74 6.36 2.57
C THR A 26 -6.76 6.96 3.56
N VAL A 27 -5.60 7.37 3.08
CA VAL A 27 -4.53 7.98 3.88
C VAL A 27 -4.17 9.35 3.31
N VAL A 28 -3.81 10.26 4.21
CA VAL A 28 -3.28 11.57 3.88
C VAL A 28 -1.80 11.58 4.21
N VAL A 29 -0.99 11.89 3.22
CA VAL A 29 0.48 12.03 3.32
C VAL A 29 0.86 13.42 2.78
N PRO A 30 2.08 13.91 3.04
CA PRO A 30 2.53 15.17 2.47
C PRO A 30 2.35 15.22 0.94
N GLY A 31 1.45 16.08 0.47
CA GLY A 31 1.19 16.31 -0.95
C GLY A 31 0.22 15.34 -1.64
N ALA A 32 -0.38 14.37 -0.94
CA ALA A 32 -1.33 13.44 -1.56
C ALA A 32 -2.39 12.87 -0.59
N VAL A 33 -3.59 12.65 -1.13
CA VAL A 33 -4.63 11.78 -0.54
C VAL A 33 -4.71 10.52 -1.37
N ILE A 34 -4.46 9.36 -0.76
CA ILE A 34 -4.37 8.07 -1.45
C ILE A 34 -5.43 7.13 -0.89
N THR A 35 -6.34 6.65 -1.73
CA THR A 35 -7.27 5.55 -1.40
C THR A 35 -6.75 4.24 -1.99
N GLY A 36 -6.93 3.12 -1.31
CA GLY A 36 -6.58 1.81 -1.83
C GLY A 36 -6.96 0.68 -0.89
N ARG A 37 -6.70 -0.55 -1.31
CA ARG A 37 -6.91 -1.73 -0.46
C ARG A 37 -5.61 -2.15 0.18
N LEU A 38 -5.62 -2.30 1.51
CA LEU A 38 -4.50 -2.88 2.24
C LEU A 38 -4.27 -4.31 1.79
N ALA A 39 -3.01 -4.69 1.65
CA ALA A 39 -2.59 -6.07 1.41
C ALA A 39 -1.43 -6.45 2.33
N PRO A 40 -1.30 -7.74 2.65
CA PRO A 40 -0.09 -8.29 3.25
C PRO A 40 1.12 -8.01 2.36
N VAL A 41 2.28 -7.74 2.96
CA VAL A 41 3.52 -7.42 2.25
C VAL A 41 3.91 -8.52 1.26
N ALA A 42 3.73 -9.79 1.62
CA ALA A 42 4.06 -10.92 0.76
C ALA A 42 3.21 -10.93 -0.52
N LEU A 43 1.90 -10.73 -0.41
CA LEU A 43 0.99 -10.64 -1.56
C LEU A 43 1.25 -9.38 -2.38
N TRP A 44 1.64 -8.28 -1.73
CA TRP A 44 2.01 -7.05 -2.44
C TRP A 44 3.29 -7.26 -3.27
N TRP A 45 4.30 -7.91 -2.71
CA TRP A 45 5.56 -8.24 -3.40
C TRP A 45 5.32 -9.16 -4.60
N GLU A 46 4.53 -10.22 -4.42
CA GLU A 46 4.16 -11.15 -5.49
C GLU A 46 3.53 -10.41 -6.68
N ARG A 47 2.57 -9.53 -6.42
CA ARG A 47 1.90 -8.75 -7.46
C ARG A 47 2.83 -7.75 -8.16
N VAL A 48 3.77 -7.15 -7.43
CA VAL A 48 4.79 -6.29 -8.06
C VAL A 48 5.71 -7.14 -8.94
N ALA A 49 6.10 -8.34 -8.49
CA ALA A 49 6.88 -9.26 -9.29
C ALA A 49 6.16 -9.64 -10.59
N ASP A 50 4.86 -9.94 -10.54
CA ASP A 50 4.05 -10.27 -11.73
C ASP A 50 4.02 -9.12 -12.76
N VAL A 51 3.82 -7.89 -12.29
CA VAL A 51 3.86 -6.70 -13.16
C VAL A 51 5.24 -6.57 -13.82
N LEU A 52 6.32 -6.73 -13.06
CA LEU A 52 7.68 -6.64 -13.58
C LEU A 52 8.00 -7.79 -14.57
N GLN A 53 7.55 -9.01 -14.29
CA GLN A 53 7.73 -10.18 -15.17
C GLN A 53 7.05 -10.00 -16.53
N SER A 54 5.95 -9.25 -16.58
CA SER A 54 5.20 -8.96 -17.81
C SER A 54 5.88 -7.93 -18.72
N SER A 55 6.95 -7.28 -18.26
CA SER A 55 7.65 -6.23 -19.00
C SER A 55 8.90 -6.76 -19.70
N ASP A 56 9.05 -6.46 -21.00
CA ASP A 56 10.24 -6.79 -21.78
C ASP A 56 11.53 -6.20 -21.21
N HIS A 57 11.45 -5.04 -20.56
CA HIS A 57 12.62 -4.33 -20.03
C HIS A 57 12.80 -4.50 -18.52
N LEU A 58 11.72 -4.71 -17.76
CA LEU A 58 11.77 -4.71 -16.30
C LEU A 58 11.80 -6.11 -15.67
N LYS A 59 11.64 -7.17 -16.47
CA LYS A 59 11.69 -8.57 -16.02
C LYS A 59 12.86 -8.91 -15.07
N PRO A 60 14.11 -8.43 -15.29
CA PRO A 60 15.22 -8.74 -14.38
C PRO A 60 15.01 -8.28 -12.92
N PHE A 61 14.19 -7.25 -12.69
CA PHE A 61 13.94 -6.71 -11.34
C PHE A 61 12.93 -7.54 -10.54
N ALA A 62 12.13 -8.38 -11.19
CA ALA A 62 11.10 -9.16 -10.51
C ALA A 62 11.66 -10.12 -9.45
N ALA A 63 12.88 -10.62 -9.64
CA ALA A 63 13.54 -11.50 -8.67
C ALA A 63 13.81 -10.83 -7.31
N LEU A 64 13.88 -9.49 -7.25
CA LEU A 64 14.05 -8.73 -6.00
C LEU A 64 12.80 -8.79 -5.10
N PHE A 65 11.65 -9.14 -5.66
CA PHE A 65 10.37 -9.24 -4.95
C PHE A 65 10.01 -10.70 -4.62
N ALA A 66 10.96 -11.62 -4.73
CA ALA A 66 10.77 -12.97 -4.19
C ALA A 66 10.48 -12.89 -2.67
N PRO A 67 9.59 -13.74 -2.13
CA PRO A 67 9.26 -13.71 -0.71
C PRO A 67 10.52 -13.77 0.15
N PRO A 68 10.67 -12.88 1.14
CA PRO A 68 11.85 -12.91 2.00
C PRO A 68 11.79 -14.18 2.88
N PRO A 69 12.92 -14.77 3.25
CA PRO A 69 12.95 -15.90 4.18
C PRO A 69 12.32 -15.48 5.51
N GLY A 70 11.46 -16.35 6.06
CA GLY A 70 10.62 -16.06 7.24
C GLY A 70 11.43 -15.60 8.44
N GLY A 71 11.29 -14.32 8.78
CA GLY A 71 11.81 -13.71 10.01
C GLY A 71 10.72 -13.57 11.07
N ALA A 72 11.11 -13.23 12.31
CA ALA A 72 10.15 -12.94 13.36
C ALA A 72 9.22 -11.77 12.95
N PRO A 73 7.92 -11.82 13.28
CA PRO A 73 6.98 -10.75 12.93
C PRO A 73 7.40 -9.46 13.64
N THR A 74 7.97 -8.53 12.88
CA THR A 74 8.20 -7.16 13.34
C THR A 74 6.95 -6.32 13.11
N PRO A 75 6.67 -5.32 13.96
CA PRO A 75 5.59 -4.38 13.71
C PRO A 75 5.70 -3.77 12.31
N PRO A 76 4.60 -3.69 11.53
CA PRO A 76 4.62 -3.06 10.22
C PRO A 76 5.07 -1.61 10.32
N THR A 77 5.98 -1.22 9.43
CA THR A 77 6.44 0.17 9.28
C THR A 77 5.82 0.87 8.08
N HIS A 78 5.23 0.08 7.17
CA HIS A 78 4.66 0.57 5.93
C HIS A 78 3.28 -0.06 5.68
N LEU A 79 2.38 0.72 5.09
CA LEU A 79 1.17 0.20 4.47
C LEU A 79 1.46 -0.17 3.02
N HIS A 80 0.90 -1.29 2.60
CA HIS A 80 1.01 -1.80 1.24
C HIS A 80 -0.38 -1.74 0.61
N LEU A 81 -0.60 -0.74 -0.25
CA LEU A 81 -1.88 -0.58 -0.95
C LEU A 81 -1.80 -1.17 -2.35
N HIS A 82 -2.86 -1.88 -2.74
CA HIS A 82 -3.09 -2.31 -4.11
C HIS A 82 -4.33 -1.65 -4.69
N ARG A 83 -4.36 -1.51 -6.03
CA ARG A 83 -5.40 -0.73 -6.74
C ARG A 83 -5.54 0.70 -6.21
N ALA A 84 -4.45 1.26 -5.68
CA ALA A 84 -4.49 2.55 -5.02
C ALA A 84 -4.56 3.70 -6.03
N ARG A 85 -5.29 4.75 -5.68
CA ARG A 85 -5.53 5.94 -6.51
C ARG A 85 -5.26 7.18 -5.69
N ILE A 86 -4.71 8.22 -6.32
CA ILE A 86 -4.60 9.54 -5.73
C ILE A 86 -5.94 10.26 -5.96
N LEU A 87 -6.55 10.74 -4.88
CA LEU A 87 -7.80 11.51 -4.93
C LEU A 87 -7.55 13.02 -5.02
N GLN A 88 -6.44 13.49 -4.45
CA GLN A 88 -6.02 14.89 -4.47
C GLN A 88 -4.49 14.95 -4.39
N GLY A 89 -3.88 15.77 -5.24
CA GLY A 89 -2.42 15.96 -5.34
C GLY A 89 -1.98 16.22 -6.78
N ASP A 90 -0.85 16.90 -6.98
CA ASP A 90 -0.37 17.40 -8.30
C ASP A 90 0.16 16.31 -9.26
N PHE A 91 -0.09 15.03 -8.99
CA PHE A 91 0.52 13.92 -9.72
C PHE A 91 -0.51 13.15 -10.56
N GLY A 92 -0.44 13.33 -11.87
CA GLY A 92 -1.10 12.48 -12.86
C GLY A 92 -0.50 11.08 -12.85
N LEU A 93 -1.06 10.18 -12.04
CA LEU A 93 -0.77 8.75 -12.08
C LEU A 93 -1.94 7.97 -12.70
N PRO A 94 -1.70 6.76 -13.25
CA PRO A 94 -2.69 6.05 -14.05
C PRO A 94 -3.99 5.79 -13.29
N HIS A 95 -5.12 6.19 -13.87
CA HIS A 95 -6.48 5.94 -13.38
C HIS A 95 -6.78 4.45 -13.09
N THR A 96 -5.96 3.54 -13.63
CA THR A 96 -6.05 2.09 -13.44
C THR A 96 -5.66 1.60 -12.04
N GLY A 97 -5.09 2.47 -11.20
CA GLY A 97 -4.69 2.17 -9.84
C GLY A 97 -3.29 1.52 -9.77
N GLY A 98 -2.51 1.89 -8.75
CA GLY A 98 -1.12 1.47 -8.57
C GLY A 98 -0.88 0.64 -7.32
N MET A 99 0.36 0.16 -7.21
CA MET A 99 0.90 -0.48 -6.00
C MET A 99 1.66 0.59 -5.22
N TYR A 100 1.19 0.93 -4.01
CA TYR A 100 1.81 1.95 -3.17
C TYR A 100 2.37 1.32 -1.91
N ARG A 101 3.56 1.76 -1.52
CA ARG A 101 4.20 1.45 -0.24
C ARG A 101 4.37 2.77 0.51
N ILE A 102 3.66 2.92 1.62
CA ILE A 102 3.51 4.20 2.33
C ILE A 102 4.06 4.02 3.74
N ALA A 103 5.01 4.88 4.16
CA ALA A 103 5.52 4.85 5.52
C ALA A 103 4.43 5.28 6.50
N ILE A 104 4.21 4.51 7.57
CA ILE A 104 3.15 4.80 8.55
C ILE A 104 3.43 6.12 9.28
N GLU A 105 4.71 6.45 9.51
CA GLU A 105 5.10 7.67 10.20
C GLU A 105 4.82 8.97 9.42
N ASP A 106 4.63 8.87 8.10
CA ASP A 106 4.32 10.00 7.23
C ASP A 106 2.81 10.25 7.09
N ILE A 107 1.96 9.39 7.67
CA ILE A 107 0.51 9.50 7.57
C ILE A 107 0.01 10.53 8.59
N SER A 108 -0.54 11.63 8.09
CA SER A 108 -1.08 12.71 8.93
C SER A 108 -2.54 12.51 9.31
N ALA A 109 -3.30 11.76 8.50
CA ALA A 109 -4.68 11.38 8.76
C ALA A 109 -5.06 10.13 7.94
N TRP A 110 -6.07 9.38 8.39
CA TRP A 110 -6.59 8.23 7.66
C TRP A 110 -8.07 7.99 7.96
N SER A 111 -8.74 7.27 7.05
CA SER A 111 -10.12 6.82 7.20
C SER A 111 -10.31 5.43 6.60
N VAL A 112 -11.23 4.65 7.18
CA VAL A 112 -11.66 3.37 6.59
C VAL A 112 -12.65 3.62 5.46
N GLY A 113 -12.54 2.84 4.39
CA GLY A 113 -13.43 2.90 3.23
C GLY A 113 -12.73 3.41 1.98
N ASP A 114 -13.43 3.24 0.84
CA ASP A 114 -13.02 3.81 -0.44
C ASP A 114 -13.69 5.17 -0.59
N LEU A 115 -12.90 6.24 -0.71
CA LEU A 115 -13.40 7.55 -1.05
C LEU A 115 -13.35 7.72 -2.56
N SER A 116 -14.50 7.97 -3.18
CA SER A 116 -14.59 8.38 -4.57
C SER A 116 -15.02 9.84 -4.62
N TYR A 117 -14.28 10.66 -5.38
CA TYR A 117 -14.78 11.98 -5.74
C TYR A 117 -15.90 11.80 -6.77
N SER A 118 -17.11 12.24 -6.45
CA SER A 118 -18.15 12.46 -7.46
C SER A 118 -17.99 13.88 -7.96
N ASP A 119 -17.55 14.04 -9.22
CA ASP A 119 -17.74 15.31 -9.91
C ASP A 119 -19.25 15.59 -9.92
N SER A 120 -19.63 16.72 -9.30
CA SER A 120 -20.98 17.26 -9.38
C SER A 120 -21.10 18.11 -10.64
#